data_AF-A0A540W1B5-F1
#
_entry.id   AF-A0A540W1B5-F1
#
_cell.length_a   1.000
_cell.length_b   1.000
_cell.length_c   1.000
_cell.angle_alpha   90.00
_cell.angle_beta   90.00
_cell.angle_gamma   90.00
#
_symmetry.space_group_name_H-M   'P 1'
#
loop_
_entity.id
_entity.type
_entity.pdbx_description
1 polymer ?
#
loop_
_entity_poly.entity_id
_entity_poly.type
_entity_poly.pdbx_seq_one_letter_code
_entity_poly.pdbx_strand_id
1 'polypeptide(L)'
;MTVLTLLDTYDAGRRPVALATSARASARSVEHKHPGYDVGAVGPGGGRQPGMLAVVLGYRYASSAVPVVQAGGPAGEGAVPLDFRPVAVPGGRAPHLWFTRAGARMSTLDLYEDTSVLLSGPEDGAWHAAGERVGQRLGVPLSCLRVGHGAEHDLAPEPGADGEGLHGVAADGAVLVRPDGFVAWRSGTAVPEPAPLWRTC
;
A
#
# COMPACT_ATOMS: atom_id res chain seq x y z
N MET A 1 -16.92 13.35 -14.10
CA MET A 1 -15.88 13.03 -13.09
C MET A 1 -14.57 13.47 -13.68
N THR A 2 -13.90 14.45 -13.06
CA THR A 2 -12.57 14.89 -13.48
C THR A 2 -11.57 13.78 -13.20
N VAL A 3 -10.88 13.30 -14.23
CA VAL A 3 -9.78 12.34 -14.07
C VAL A 3 -8.60 13.14 -13.52
N LEU A 4 -8.14 12.77 -12.33
CA LEU A 4 -6.95 13.38 -11.72
C LEU A 4 -5.72 12.96 -12.51
N THR A 5 -4.85 13.91 -12.84
CA THR A 5 -3.53 13.57 -13.40
C THR A 5 -2.66 12.94 -12.32
N LEU A 6 -1.54 12.32 -12.71
CA LEU A 6 -0.56 11.80 -11.75
C LEU A 6 -0.09 12.90 -10.77
N LEU A 7 0.06 14.15 -11.22
CA LEU A 7 0.51 15.24 -10.37
C LEU A 7 -0.57 15.67 -9.37
N ASP A 8 -1.84 15.63 -9.76
CA ASP A 8 -2.94 15.95 -8.84
C ASP A 8 -3.05 14.94 -7.69
N THR A 9 -2.56 13.71 -7.89
CA THR A 9 -2.53 12.69 -6.82
C THR A 9 -1.62 13.06 -5.65
N TYR A 10 -0.64 13.96 -5.86
CA TYR A 10 0.26 14.39 -4.79
C TYR A 10 -0.50 15.11 -3.67
N ASP A 11 -1.26 16.17 -4.01
CA ASP A 11 -2.06 16.88 -3.00
C ASP A 11 -3.16 15.98 -2.43
N ALA A 12 -3.88 15.28 -3.30
CA ALA A 12 -4.97 14.40 -2.91
C ALA A 12 -4.51 13.30 -1.91
N GLY A 13 -3.28 12.80 -2.05
CA GLY A 13 -2.70 11.81 -1.15
C GLY A 13 -2.07 12.42 0.11
N ARG A 14 -1.28 13.49 -0.03
CA ARG A 14 -0.45 14.03 1.06
C ARG A 14 -1.22 14.96 2.00
N ARG A 15 -2.14 15.77 1.48
CA ARG A 15 -2.86 16.78 2.28
C ARG A 15 -3.67 16.16 3.42
N PRO A 16 -4.47 15.09 3.22
CA PRO A 16 -5.21 14.47 4.31
C PRO A 16 -4.31 13.91 5.42
N VAL A 17 -3.17 13.33 5.06
CA VAL A 17 -2.18 12.78 6.00
C VAL A 17 -1.54 13.91 6.81
N ALA A 18 -1.14 15.00 6.16
CA ALA A 18 -0.54 16.16 6.83
C ALA A 18 -1.51 16.79 7.84
N LEU A 19 -2.79 16.94 7.48
CA LEU A 19 -3.83 17.46 8.37
C LEU A 19 -4.04 16.54 9.58
N ALA A 20 -4.16 15.22 9.36
CA ALA A 20 -4.37 14.24 10.44
C ALA A 20 -3.18 14.19 11.41
N THR A 21 -1.94 14.15 10.90
CA THR A 21 -0.74 14.13 11.72
C THR A 21 -0.57 15.42 12.51
N SER A 22 -0.85 16.58 11.89
CA SER A 22 -0.78 17.88 12.57
C SER A 22 -1.83 17.99 13.68
N ALA A 23 -3.08 17.58 13.41
CA ALA A 23 -4.14 17.57 14.41
C ALA A 23 -3.77 16.71 15.63
N ARG A 24 -3.18 15.53 15.40
CA ARG A 24 -2.68 14.68 16.49
C ARG A 24 -1.51 15.32 17.25
N ALA A 25 -0.58 15.96 16.56
CA ALA A 25 0.54 16.64 17.21
C ALA A 25 0.03 17.75 18.15
N SER A 26 -0.87 18.60 17.64
CA SER A 26 -1.55 19.63 18.44
C SER A 26 -2.31 19.03 19.63
N ALA A 27 -3.01 17.91 19.44
CA ALA A 27 -3.71 17.20 20.52
C ALA A 27 -2.79 16.81 21.67
N ARG A 28 -1.64 16.21 21.34
CA ARG A 28 -0.66 15.83 22.36
C ARG A 28 -0.04 17.05 23.03
N SER A 29 0.15 18.15 22.31
CA SER A 29 0.71 19.37 22.91
C SER A 29 -0.20 19.97 23.99
N VAL A 30 -1.52 19.88 23.83
CA VAL A 30 -2.50 20.23 24.88
C VAL A 30 -2.38 19.29 26.08
N GLU A 31 -2.35 17.98 25.82
CA GLU A 31 -2.28 16.95 26.86
C GLU A 31 -1.03 17.10 27.76
N HIS A 32 0.12 17.42 27.16
CA HIS A 32 1.40 17.57 27.88
C HIS A 32 1.61 18.98 28.47
N LYS A 33 0.63 19.89 28.37
CA LYS A 33 0.65 21.25 28.93
C LYS A 33 1.97 21.99 28.66
N HIS A 34 2.40 22.04 27.40
CA HIS A 34 3.63 22.75 27.07
C HIS A 34 3.53 24.24 27.46
N PRO A 35 4.55 24.80 28.13
CA PRO A 35 4.55 26.21 28.49
C PRO A 35 4.33 27.09 27.26
N GLY A 36 3.30 27.95 27.30
CA GLY A 36 2.94 28.85 26.20
C GLY A 36 1.94 28.31 25.18
N TYR A 37 1.43 27.08 25.34
CA TYR A 37 0.41 26.48 24.46
C TYR A 37 -0.92 26.32 25.21
N ASP A 38 -1.73 27.38 25.22
CA ASP A 38 -3.07 27.40 25.82
C ASP A 38 -4.14 27.59 24.74
N VAL A 39 -4.67 26.48 24.23
CA VAL A 39 -5.82 26.47 23.30
C VAL A 39 -7.06 26.22 24.14
N GLY A 40 -7.56 27.27 24.81
CA GLY A 40 -8.64 27.15 25.79
C GLY A 40 -9.81 26.30 25.29
N ALA A 41 -10.31 25.37 26.13
CA ALA A 41 -11.50 24.49 26.01
C ALA A 41 -11.84 23.80 24.66
N VAL A 42 -11.13 24.09 23.57
CA VAL A 42 -11.21 23.44 22.26
C VAL A 42 -10.05 22.45 22.18
N GLY A 43 -9.95 21.59 23.20
CA GLY A 43 -9.12 20.41 23.09
C GLY A 43 -9.70 19.52 21.98
N PRO A 44 -8.86 18.75 21.26
CA PRO A 44 -9.38 17.76 20.33
C PRO A 44 -10.35 16.88 21.11
N GLY A 45 -11.60 16.77 20.60
CA GLY A 45 -12.67 16.05 21.27
C GLY A 45 -12.16 14.71 21.80
N GLY A 46 -12.48 14.40 23.06
CA GLY A 46 -11.87 13.34 23.89
C GLY A 46 -12.07 11.89 23.41
N GLY A 47 -12.01 11.64 22.11
CA GLY A 47 -11.99 10.32 21.50
C GLY A 47 -10.59 9.71 21.47
N ARG A 48 -10.57 8.38 21.29
CA ARG A 48 -9.36 7.56 21.14
C ARG A 48 -8.50 8.11 20.01
N GLN A 49 -7.22 8.32 20.29
CA GLN A 49 -6.25 8.84 19.33
C GLN A 49 -5.48 7.71 18.65
N PRO A 50 -5.04 7.89 17.39
CA PRO A 50 -4.14 6.95 16.72
C PRO A 50 -2.84 6.72 17.49
N GLY A 51 -2.44 5.45 17.58
CA GLY A 51 -1.11 5.07 18.05
C GLY A 51 0.01 5.62 17.16
N MET A 52 1.23 5.72 17.68
CA MET A 52 2.36 6.30 16.92
C MET A 52 2.67 5.52 15.65
N LEU A 53 2.63 4.18 15.69
CA LEU A 53 2.85 3.34 14.50
C LEU A 53 1.77 3.57 13.43
N ALA A 54 0.52 3.81 13.85
CA ALA A 54 -0.56 4.07 12.91
C ALA A 54 -0.33 5.40 12.16
N VAL A 55 0.21 6.40 12.84
CA VAL A 55 0.53 7.72 12.28
C VAL A 55 1.74 7.66 11.35
N VAL A 56 2.80 6.94 11.75
CA VAL A 56 4.07 6.92 11.02
C VAL A 56 4.05 5.93 9.86
N LEU A 57 3.45 4.75 10.05
CA LEU A 57 3.50 3.63 9.10
C LEU A 57 2.13 3.20 8.58
N GLY A 58 1.06 3.54 9.30
CA GLY A 58 -0.30 3.06 9.00
C GLY A 58 -1.15 4.00 8.14
N TYR A 59 -0.67 5.20 7.82
CA TYR A 59 -1.44 6.14 7.01
C TYR A 59 -1.73 5.57 5.61
N ARG A 60 -2.87 5.96 5.06
CA ARG A 60 -3.35 5.47 3.77
C ARG A 60 -3.68 6.63 2.85
N TYR A 61 -3.27 6.51 1.59
CA TYR A 61 -3.75 7.37 0.52
C TYR A 61 -5.19 7.03 0.18
N ALA A 62 -6.01 8.07 -0.03
CA ALA A 62 -7.37 7.90 -0.49
C ALA A 62 -7.42 7.27 -1.88
N SER A 63 -8.52 6.60 -2.22
CA SER A 63 -8.74 5.99 -3.53
C SER A 63 -8.63 6.98 -4.69
N SER A 64 -8.91 8.27 -4.47
CA SER A 64 -8.70 9.34 -5.46
C SER A 64 -7.22 9.63 -5.76
N ALA A 65 -6.32 9.36 -4.80
CA ALA A 65 -4.88 9.51 -4.95
C ALA A 65 -4.19 8.21 -5.40
N VAL A 66 -4.97 7.15 -5.61
CA VAL A 66 -4.51 5.85 -6.09
C VAL A 66 -5.31 5.52 -7.35
N PRO A 67 -4.80 5.87 -8.55
CA PRO A 67 -5.58 5.79 -9.78
C PRO A 67 -6.05 4.38 -10.18
N VAL A 68 -5.63 3.33 -9.45
CA VAL A 68 -5.86 1.92 -9.77
C VAL A 68 -6.82 1.22 -8.77
N VAL A 69 -7.90 1.87 -8.31
CA VAL A 69 -8.87 1.21 -7.39
C VAL A 69 -10.31 1.20 -7.90
N GLN A 70 -10.87 0.00 -8.13
CA GLN A 70 -12.20 -0.44 -7.66
C GLN A 70 -12.12 -1.98 -7.41
N ALA A 71 -12.64 -2.60 -6.34
CA ALA A 71 -13.57 -2.23 -5.28
C ALA A 71 -13.12 -2.77 -3.91
N GLY A 72 -13.60 -2.17 -2.81
CA GLY A 72 -13.62 -2.83 -1.48
C GLY A 72 -12.62 -2.38 -0.41
N GLY A 73 -12.01 -1.18 -0.52
CA GLY A 73 -11.34 -0.58 0.64
C GLY A 73 -12.37 -0.11 1.68
N PRO A 74 -12.08 -0.13 3.00
CA PRO A 74 -13.00 0.38 4.01
C PRO A 74 -13.30 1.86 3.73
N ALA A 75 -14.48 2.14 3.18
CA ALA A 75 -14.96 3.48 2.98
C ALA A 75 -15.21 4.11 4.35
N GLY A 76 -14.61 5.27 4.62
CA GLY A 76 -14.86 6.05 5.84
C GLY A 76 -13.81 5.96 6.94
N GLU A 77 -12.74 5.17 6.79
CA GLU A 77 -11.57 5.33 7.66
C GLU A 77 -10.80 6.59 7.25
N GLY A 78 -10.49 7.47 8.21
CA GLY A 78 -9.66 8.66 7.98
C GLY A 78 -8.27 8.29 7.45
N ALA A 79 -7.52 9.29 6.94
CA ALA A 79 -6.20 9.09 6.34
C ALA A 79 -5.18 8.38 7.26
N VAL A 80 -5.41 8.43 8.58
CA VAL A 80 -4.63 7.70 9.59
C VAL A 80 -5.59 6.81 10.39
N PRO A 81 -5.41 5.48 10.38
CA PRO A 81 -6.23 4.58 11.18
C PRO A 81 -5.92 4.73 12.68
N LEU A 82 -6.82 4.25 13.55
CA LEU A 82 -6.57 4.25 15.00
C LEU A 82 -5.44 3.27 15.38
N ASP A 83 -5.47 2.09 14.77
CA ASP A 83 -4.54 1.00 15.04
C ASP A 83 -3.71 0.67 13.80
N PHE A 84 -2.43 0.36 14.02
CA PHE A 84 -1.55 -0.09 12.95
C PHE A 84 -1.79 -1.56 12.64
N ARG A 85 -2.01 -1.87 11.37
CA ARG A 85 -2.04 -3.23 10.84
C ARG A 85 -1.14 -3.32 9.61
N PRO A 86 -0.11 -4.18 9.60
CA PRO A 86 0.81 -4.32 8.47
C PRO A 86 0.19 -5.19 7.38
N VAL A 87 -0.89 -4.73 6.76
CA VAL A 87 -1.61 -5.45 5.70
C VAL A 87 -1.54 -4.67 4.39
N ALA A 88 -1.30 -5.38 3.29
CA ALA A 88 -1.31 -4.83 1.94
C ALA A 88 -2.75 -4.52 1.50
N VAL A 89 -3.19 -3.31 1.82
CA VAL A 89 -4.47 -2.75 1.37
C VAL A 89 -4.19 -1.62 0.39
N PRO A 90 -5.00 -1.44 -0.67
CA PRO A 90 -4.84 -0.31 -1.57
C PRO A 90 -4.77 1.03 -0.83
N GLY A 91 -3.80 1.86 -1.19
CA GLY A 91 -3.49 3.11 -0.53
C GLY A 91 -2.67 2.97 0.77
N GLY A 92 -2.50 1.76 1.31
CA GLY A 92 -1.63 1.49 2.45
C GLY A 92 -0.20 1.17 2.04
N ARG A 93 0.73 1.27 3.00
CA ARG A 93 2.13 0.85 2.81
C ARG A 93 2.21 -0.67 2.67
N ALA A 94 2.96 -1.16 1.70
CA ALA A 94 3.26 -2.57 1.58
C ALA A 94 3.97 -3.06 2.86
N PRO A 95 3.57 -4.21 3.44
CA PRO A 95 4.17 -4.71 4.66
C PRO A 95 5.64 -5.09 4.46
N HIS A 96 6.39 -5.08 5.56
CA HIS A 96 7.70 -5.72 5.60
C HIS A 96 7.52 -7.23 5.72
N LEU A 97 8.17 -7.99 4.84
CA LEU A 97 8.39 -9.42 4.98
C LEU A 97 9.80 -9.80 4.54
N TRP A 98 10.30 -10.90 5.08
CA TRP A 98 11.56 -11.48 4.66
C TRP A 98 11.33 -12.49 3.54
N PHE A 99 12.09 -12.34 2.46
CA PHE A 99 12.12 -13.25 1.32
C PHE A 99 13.54 -13.68 1.00
N THR A 100 13.67 -14.76 0.25
CA THR A 100 14.90 -15.14 -0.44
C THR A 100 14.73 -14.93 -1.94
N ARG A 101 15.68 -14.22 -2.54
CA ARG A 101 15.80 -14.02 -3.99
C ARG A 101 17.20 -14.43 -4.42
N ALA A 102 17.31 -15.35 -5.39
CA ALA A 102 18.60 -15.86 -5.86
C ALA A 102 19.55 -16.31 -4.72
N GLY A 103 18.99 -16.93 -3.67
CA GLY A 103 19.74 -17.41 -2.50
C GLY A 103 20.13 -16.34 -1.48
N ALA A 104 19.81 -15.06 -1.72
CA ALA A 104 20.05 -13.97 -0.78
C ALA A 104 18.76 -13.57 -0.06
N ARG A 105 18.85 -13.40 1.26
CA ARG A 105 17.76 -12.90 2.10
C ARG A 105 17.60 -11.39 1.92
N MET A 106 16.38 -10.92 1.72
CA MET A 106 16.07 -9.49 1.53
C MET A 106 14.70 -9.09 2.08
N SER A 107 14.49 -7.79 2.27
CA SER A 107 13.18 -7.25 2.63
C SER A 107 12.29 -7.10 1.40
N THR A 108 10.97 -7.26 1.55
CA THR A 108 10.02 -6.80 0.54
C THR A 108 10.14 -5.33 0.23
N LEU A 109 10.52 -4.52 1.23
CA LEU A 109 10.57 -3.06 1.06
C LEU A 109 11.65 -2.65 0.05
N ASP A 110 12.75 -3.41 0.00
CA ASP A 110 13.87 -3.19 -0.92
C ASP A 110 13.46 -3.44 -2.40
N LEU A 111 12.31 -4.10 -2.65
CA LEU A 111 11.81 -4.34 -4.00
C LEU A 111 11.20 -3.08 -4.63
N TYR A 112 10.69 -2.15 -3.81
CA TYR A 112 9.77 -1.11 -4.25
C TYR A 112 10.42 0.25 -4.45
N GLU A 113 11.74 0.38 -4.36
CA GLU A 113 12.40 1.69 -4.30
C GLU A 113 12.42 2.44 -5.64
N ASP A 114 12.56 1.72 -6.75
CA ASP A 114 12.85 2.33 -8.06
C ASP A 114 11.70 2.23 -9.06
N THR A 115 10.96 1.12 -9.05
CA THR A 115 9.95 0.80 -10.07
C THR A 115 8.68 0.27 -9.43
N SER A 116 7.58 0.34 -10.17
CA SER A 116 6.38 -0.39 -9.79
C SER A 116 6.68 -1.89 -9.84
N VAL A 117 6.17 -2.63 -8.86
CA VAL A 117 6.34 -4.08 -8.75
C VAL A 117 4.97 -4.75 -8.68
N LEU A 118 4.73 -5.70 -9.57
CA LEU A 118 3.61 -6.63 -9.48
C LEU A 118 4.12 -7.92 -8.82
N LEU A 119 3.65 -8.19 -7.61
CA LEU A 119 3.81 -9.49 -6.97
C LEU A 119 2.61 -10.37 -7.35
N SER A 120 2.85 -11.58 -7.83
CA SER A 120 1.79 -12.56 -8.09
C SER A 120 2.02 -13.85 -7.33
N GLY A 121 0.94 -14.57 -7.06
CA GLY A 121 0.99 -15.89 -6.48
C GLY A 121 1.70 -16.92 -7.36
N PRO A 122 1.91 -18.13 -6.81
CA PRO A 122 2.59 -19.21 -7.50
C PRO A 122 1.79 -19.80 -8.68
N GLU A 123 0.46 -19.72 -8.71
CA GLU A 123 -0.35 -20.44 -9.71
C GLU A 123 -0.32 -19.82 -11.11
N ASP A 124 -0.11 -20.70 -12.11
CA ASP A 124 -0.28 -20.53 -13.56
C ASP A 124 0.38 -19.32 -14.26
N GLY A 125 1.03 -18.42 -13.52
CA GLY A 125 1.74 -17.25 -14.06
C GLY A 125 0.84 -16.22 -14.78
N ALA A 126 -0.48 -16.35 -14.70
CA ALA A 126 -1.41 -15.53 -15.46
C ALA A 126 -1.27 -14.03 -15.16
N TRP A 127 -1.11 -13.67 -13.87
CA TRP A 127 -0.86 -12.30 -13.45
C TRP A 127 0.51 -11.78 -13.87
N HIS A 128 1.55 -12.60 -13.79
CA HIS A 128 2.88 -12.24 -14.26
C HIS A 128 2.85 -11.88 -15.75
N ALA A 129 2.30 -12.76 -16.59
CA ALA A 129 2.15 -12.52 -18.03
C ALA A 129 1.23 -11.33 -18.35
N ALA A 130 0.19 -11.07 -17.55
CA ALA A 130 -0.64 -9.89 -17.68
C ALA A 130 0.13 -8.59 -17.37
N GLY A 131 0.90 -8.59 -16.29
CA GLY A 131 1.77 -7.48 -15.89
C GLY A 131 2.79 -7.14 -16.97
N GLU A 132 3.53 -8.13 -17.47
CA GLU A 132 4.53 -7.92 -18.53
C GLU A 132 3.92 -7.29 -19.78
N ARG A 133 2.79 -7.83 -20.26
CA ARG A 133 2.06 -7.27 -21.41
C ARG A 133 1.64 -5.82 -21.20
N VAL A 134 1.25 -5.48 -19.97
CA VAL A 134 0.82 -4.12 -19.62
C VAL A 134 1.99 -3.17 -19.56
N GLY A 135 3.08 -3.54 -18.90
CA GLY A 135 4.31 -2.75 -18.86
C GLY A 135 4.83 -2.45 -20.27
N GLN A 136 4.86 -3.46 -21.14
CA GLN A 136 5.23 -3.31 -22.54
C GLN A 136 4.28 -2.40 -23.32
N ARG A 137 2.96 -2.63 -23.22
CA ARG A 137 1.95 -1.83 -23.93
C ARG A 137 1.95 -0.37 -23.51
N LEU A 138 2.22 -0.10 -22.23
CA LEU A 138 2.24 1.25 -21.68
C LEU A 138 3.60 1.94 -21.79
N GLY A 139 4.67 1.19 -22.07
CA GLY A 139 6.04 1.71 -22.05
C GLY A 139 6.47 2.20 -20.68
N VAL A 140 5.94 1.62 -19.59
CA VAL A 140 6.28 1.98 -18.21
C VAL A 140 7.11 0.88 -17.56
N PRO A 141 8.13 1.23 -16.74
CA PRO A 141 8.84 0.25 -15.93
C PRO A 141 7.89 -0.48 -14.98
N LEU A 142 7.82 -1.80 -15.10
CA LEU A 142 7.03 -2.68 -14.24
C LEU A 142 7.79 -3.99 -14.05
N SER A 143 8.21 -4.28 -12.81
CA SER A 143 8.82 -5.55 -12.44
C SER A 143 7.73 -6.53 -12.05
N CYS A 144 7.61 -7.65 -12.77
CA CYS A 144 6.65 -8.71 -12.44
C CYS A 144 7.39 -9.85 -11.76
N LEU A 145 7.08 -10.14 -10.50
CA LEU A 145 7.76 -11.15 -9.69
C LEU A 145 6.74 -12.17 -9.16
N ARG A 146 7.05 -13.45 -9.33
CA ARG A 146 6.25 -14.56 -8.82
C ARG A 146 6.75 -14.98 -7.45
N VAL A 147 5.81 -15.11 -6.51
CA VAL A 147 6.07 -15.54 -5.14
C VAL A 147 5.79 -17.03 -5.01
N GLY A 148 6.76 -17.80 -4.52
CA GLY A 148 6.62 -19.24 -4.29
C GLY A 148 7.95 -19.93 -4.01
N HIS A 149 7.91 -21.21 -3.67
CA HIS A 149 9.11 -22.00 -3.30
C HIS A 149 9.68 -22.84 -4.45
N GLY A 150 8.97 -22.96 -5.56
CA GLY A 150 9.43 -23.69 -6.76
C GLY A 150 10.52 -22.91 -7.52
N ALA A 151 11.26 -23.62 -8.38
CA ALA A 151 12.38 -23.05 -9.15
C ALA A 151 11.95 -21.97 -10.15
N GLU A 152 10.68 -21.97 -10.54
CA GLU A 152 10.02 -21.04 -11.44
C GLU A 152 9.55 -19.72 -10.76
N HIS A 153 9.81 -19.55 -9.47
CA HIS A 153 9.46 -18.36 -8.70
C HIS A 153 10.67 -17.46 -8.45
N ASP A 154 10.43 -16.16 -8.47
CA ASP A 154 11.47 -15.16 -8.25
C ASP A 154 11.77 -14.95 -6.76
N LEU A 155 10.75 -15.13 -5.91
CA LEU A 155 10.78 -14.80 -4.49
C LEU A 155 10.22 -15.96 -3.65
N ALA A 156 11.02 -16.47 -2.72
CA ALA A 156 10.58 -17.46 -1.75
C ALA A 156 10.35 -16.81 -0.38
N PRO A 157 9.12 -16.83 0.19
CA PRO A 157 8.90 -16.36 1.56
C PRO A 157 9.76 -17.16 2.55
N GLU A 158 10.19 -16.53 3.65
CA GLU A 158 10.79 -17.29 4.76
C GLU A 158 9.79 -18.31 5.33
N PRO A 159 10.25 -19.49 5.80
CA PRO A 159 9.38 -20.45 6.47
C PRO A 159 8.62 -19.81 7.65
N GLY A 160 7.30 -19.99 7.68
CA GLY A 160 6.43 -19.42 8.70
C GLY A 160 6.06 -17.95 8.49
N ALA A 161 6.50 -17.31 7.39
CA ALA A 161 5.99 -16.00 7.00
C ALA A 161 4.54 -16.10 6.51
N ASP A 162 3.68 -15.23 7.04
CA ASP A 162 2.29 -15.08 6.57
C ASP A 162 2.25 -14.18 5.32
N GLY A 163 2.81 -14.67 4.22
CA GLY A 163 2.84 -13.96 2.93
C GLY A 163 1.45 -13.64 2.40
N GLU A 164 0.55 -14.61 2.48
CA GLU A 164 -0.83 -14.49 2.02
C GLU A 164 -1.63 -13.51 2.90
N GLY A 165 -1.57 -13.62 4.23
CA GLY A 165 -2.33 -12.75 5.13
C GLY A 165 -1.81 -11.32 5.20
N LEU A 166 -0.49 -11.12 5.12
CA LEU A 166 0.11 -9.78 5.22
C LEU A 166 0.20 -9.08 3.87
N HIS A 167 0.78 -9.73 2.86
CA HIS A 167 0.91 -9.13 1.53
C HIS A 167 -0.31 -9.35 0.65
N GLY A 168 -1.25 -10.22 0.98
CA GLY A 168 -2.46 -10.44 0.18
C GLY A 168 -2.20 -11.15 -1.14
N VAL A 169 -1.06 -11.82 -1.28
CA VAL A 169 -0.70 -12.60 -2.46
C VAL A 169 -1.16 -14.04 -2.22
N ALA A 170 -2.43 -14.31 -2.53
CA ALA A 170 -2.98 -15.66 -2.58
C ALA A 170 -2.36 -16.47 -3.73
N ALA A 171 -2.60 -17.78 -3.75
CA ALA A 171 -2.12 -18.73 -4.76
C ALA A 171 -2.31 -18.22 -6.20
N ASP A 172 -3.50 -17.69 -6.48
CA ASP A 172 -3.95 -17.12 -7.75
C ASP A 172 -4.11 -15.58 -7.71
N GLY A 173 -3.64 -14.94 -6.64
CA GLY A 173 -3.75 -13.51 -6.39
C GLY A 173 -2.60 -12.68 -6.96
N ALA A 174 -2.75 -11.35 -6.88
CA ALA A 174 -1.68 -10.42 -7.23
C ALA A 174 -1.82 -9.07 -6.53
N VAL A 175 -0.70 -8.37 -6.36
CA VAL A 175 -0.60 -7.07 -5.68
C VAL A 175 0.36 -6.19 -6.45
N LEU A 176 -0.10 -4.99 -6.80
CA LEU A 176 0.71 -3.96 -7.45
C LEU A 176 1.15 -2.93 -6.41
N VAL A 177 2.46 -2.77 -6.28
CA VAL A 177 3.10 -1.81 -5.36
C VAL A 177 3.84 -0.76 -6.17
N ARG A 178 3.70 0.49 -5.75
CA ARG A 178 4.30 1.68 -6.39
C ARG A 178 5.77 1.87 -5.96
N PRO A 179 6.54 2.70 -6.68
CA PRO A 179 7.90 3.07 -6.30
C PRO A 179 8.04 3.78 -4.93
N ASP A 180 6.94 4.24 -4.34
CA ASP A 180 6.93 4.81 -2.99
C ASP A 180 6.57 3.78 -1.89
N GLY A 181 6.47 2.51 -2.27
CA GLY A 181 6.14 1.40 -1.36
C GLY A 181 4.67 1.31 -0.97
N PHE A 182 3.77 2.02 -1.67
CA PHE A 182 2.33 1.97 -1.43
C PHE A 182 1.62 1.03 -2.40
N VAL A 183 0.67 0.26 -1.87
CA VAL A 183 -0.15 -0.64 -2.67
C VAL A 183 -1.07 0.18 -3.56
N ALA A 184 -0.91 0.07 -4.88
CA ALA A 184 -1.81 0.68 -5.84
C ALA A 184 -3.09 -0.15 -6.03
N TRP A 185 -2.95 -1.47 -6.06
CA TRP A 185 -4.02 -2.38 -6.43
C TRP A 185 -3.74 -3.79 -5.90
N ARG A 186 -4.79 -4.59 -5.71
CA ARG A 186 -4.68 -6.02 -5.41
C ARG A 186 -5.87 -6.81 -5.97
N SER A 187 -5.65 -8.09 -6.26
CA SER A 187 -6.68 -9.10 -6.48
C SER A 187 -6.41 -10.30 -5.58
N GLY A 188 -7.45 -10.74 -4.86
CA GLY A 188 -7.37 -11.93 -4.01
C GLY A 188 -7.54 -13.25 -4.76
N THR A 189 -7.92 -13.22 -6.04
CA THR A 189 -8.10 -14.41 -6.89
C THR A 189 -7.68 -14.13 -8.34
N ALA A 190 -7.56 -15.17 -9.16
CA ALA A 190 -7.51 -15.05 -10.60
C ALA A 190 -8.85 -14.51 -11.12
N VAL A 191 -8.80 -13.81 -12.26
CA VAL A 191 -9.98 -13.36 -12.99
C VAL A 191 -9.92 -13.90 -14.43
N PRO A 192 -11.06 -14.21 -15.07
CA PRO A 192 -11.11 -14.89 -16.38
C PRO A 192 -10.33 -14.17 -17.49
N GLU A 193 -10.22 -12.85 -17.37
CA GLU A 193 -9.31 -12.03 -18.15
C GLU A 193 -8.60 -11.11 -17.17
N PRO A 194 -7.32 -11.34 -16.82
CA PRO A 194 -6.52 -10.41 -16.06
C PRO A 194 -6.17 -9.21 -16.95
N ALA A 195 -7.20 -8.52 -17.47
CA ALA A 195 -7.09 -7.18 -18.00
C ALA A 195 -7.06 -6.26 -16.78
N PRO A 196 -5.97 -5.51 -16.55
CA PRO A 196 -5.97 -4.68 -15.38
C PRO A 196 -6.96 -3.55 -15.64
N LEU A 197 -7.80 -3.27 -14.65
CA LEU A 197 -8.72 -2.15 -14.61
C LEU A 197 -7.95 -0.84 -14.40
N TRP A 198 -6.88 -0.60 -15.16
CA TRP A 198 -6.15 0.66 -15.17
C TRP A 198 -6.80 1.54 -16.24
N ARG A 199 -7.37 2.67 -15.82
CA ARG A 199 -7.61 3.78 -16.74
C ARG A 199 -6.39 4.67 -16.62
N THR A 200 -5.63 4.81 -17.71
CA THR A 200 -4.63 5.87 -17.83
C THR A 200 -5.31 7.20 -17.56
N CYS A 201 -4.69 7.98 -16.67
CA CYS A 201 -4.93 9.41 -16.55
C CYS A 201 -4.34 10.14 -17.76
#